data_AF-A0A183FGE1-F1
#
_entry.id   AF-A0A183FGE1-F1
#
_cell.length_a   1.000
_cell.length_b   1.000
_cell.length_c   1.000
_cell.angle_alpha   90.00
_cell.angle_beta   90.00
_cell.angle_gamma   90.00
#
_symmetry.space_group_name_H-M   'P 1'
#
loop_
_entity.id
_entity.type
_entity.pdbx_description
1 polymer ?
#
loop_
_entity_poly.entity_id
_entity_poly.type
_entity_poly.pdbx_seq_one_letter_code
_entity_poly.pdbx_strand_id
1 'polypeptide(L)'
;MRHLEFDRMNVTRMVVGLHRKQAAEGCTAPRRRRTNPEIAPASLWNRKDIVEFKNTIKKEGSEGIIKVGHGETVTVRVPTHEDGTCLFWEFATDYYDIGFGVYFEWTIADSNQVSIHVSESDDEDEYDEAAVEGVEAGAPPVPGSECGPIPREAWYLK
;
A
#
# COMPACT_ATOMS: atom_id res chain seq x y z
N MET A 1 13.39 12.66 -6.98
CA MET A 1 12.53 11.47 -6.85
C MET A 1 13.15 10.39 -7.72
N ARG A 2 13.71 9.31 -7.16
CA ARG A 2 14.23 8.23 -8.01
C ARG A 2 13.02 7.47 -8.54
N HIS A 3 12.95 7.29 -9.86
CA HIS A 3 12.00 6.42 -10.51
C HIS A 3 12.27 5.00 -9.99
N LEU A 4 11.47 4.56 -9.02
CA LEU A 4 11.50 3.20 -8.52
C LEU A 4 10.74 2.37 -9.55
N GLU A 5 11.44 1.89 -10.57
CA GLU A 5 10.91 0.82 -11.42
C GLU A 5 10.77 -0.42 -10.53
N PHE A 6 9.54 -0.69 -10.10
CA PHE A 6 9.18 -2.01 -9.59
C PHE A 6 9.31 -2.98 -10.76
N ASP A 7 10.29 -3.86 -10.68
CA ASP A 7 10.51 -4.87 -11.70
C ASP A 7 9.41 -5.93 -11.53
N ARG A 8 8.47 -5.96 -12.48
CA ARG A 8 7.26 -6.80 -12.53
C ARG A 8 7.49 -8.29 -12.28
N MET A 9 8.73 -8.76 -12.32
CA MET A 9 9.11 -10.17 -12.14
C MET A 9 9.91 -10.45 -10.88
N ASN A 10 10.10 -9.46 -10.00
CA ASN A 10 10.91 -9.60 -8.81
C ASN A 10 10.11 -9.42 -7.53
N VAL A 11 10.54 -10.12 -6.48
CA VAL A 11 10.16 -9.79 -5.10
C VAL A 11 10.90 -8.53 -4.72
N THR A 12 10.17 -7.49 -4.32
CA THR A 12 10.80 -6.29 -3.77
C THR A 12 10.89 -6.41 -2.27
N ARG A 13 12.09 -6.18 -1.73
CA ARG A 13 12.35 -6.14 -0.31
C ARG A 13 12.72 -4.73 0.12
N MET A 14 12.08 -4.25 1.17
CA MET A 14 12.37 -2.95 1.78
C MET A 14 12.70 -3.10 3.25
N VAL A 15 13.70 -2.35 3.71
CA VAL A 15 14.10 -2.28 5.12
C VAL A 15 14.25 -0.84 5.56
N VAL A 16 13.66 -0.52 6.71
CA VAL A 16 13.79 0.81 7.32
C VAL A 16 14.31 0.67 8.75
N GLY A 17 15.44 1.31 9.05
CA GLY A 17 16.00 1.36 10.40
C GLY A 17 15.23 2.33 11.31
N LEU A 18 14.83 1.87 12.49
CA LEU A 18 14.16 2.65 13.50
C LEU A 18 15.20 3.22 14.47
N HIS A 19 15.46 4.53 14.42
CA HIS A 19 16.27 5.18 15.45
C HIS A 19 15.39 5.49 16.66
N ARG A 20 15.60 4.78 17.77
CA ARG A 20 15.04 5.19 19.05
C ARG A 20 15.75 6.44 19.54
N LYS A 21 15.04 7.57 19.57
CA LYS A 21 15.35 8.68 20.48
C LYS A 21 14.21 8.77 21.49
N GLN A 22 14.54 8.38 22.72
CA GLN A 22 13.81 8.51 23.99
C GLN A 22 12.28 8.52 23.89
N ALA A 23 11.66 7.42 24.32
CA ALA A 23 10.34 7.50 24.92
C ALA A 23 10.36 8.65 25.93
N ALA A 24 9.34 9.50 25.88
CA ALA A 24 9.18 10.55 26.88
C ALA A 24 8.76 9.89 28.19
N GLU A 25 9.71 9.27 28.88
CA GLU A 25 9.59 8.95 30.29
C GLU A 25 9.39 10.26 31.04
N GLY A 26 8.44 10.22 31.99
CA GLY A 26 7.62 11.34 32.42
C GLY A 26 8.36 12.65 32.64
N CYS A 27 7.75 13.77 32.21
CA CYS A 27 8.04 15.05 32.84
C CYS A 27 7.00 16.12 32.52
N THR A 28 6.53 16.71 33.61
CA THR A 28 6.11 18.10 33.79
C THR A 28 7.21 19.10 33.36
N ALA A 29 7.71 19.00 32.14
CA ALA A 29 8.67 19.94 31.55
C ALA A 29 7.96 20.90 30.59
N PRO A 30 8.38 22.19 30.55
CA PRO A 30 7.72 23.19 29.72
C PRO A 30 7.85 22.81 28.25
N ARG A 31 6.81 23.17 27.48
CA ARG A 31 6.56 22.88 26.07
C ARG A 31 7.79 23.07 25.16
N ARG A 32 8.74 22.13 25.17
CA ARG A 32 9.66 21.95 24.05
C ARG A 32 8.86 21.34 22.92
N ARG A 33 8.91 21.96 21.73
CA ARG A 33 8.38 21.36 20.50
C ARG A 33 9.00 19.96 20.38
N ARG A 34 8.20 18.92 20.59
CA ARG A 34 8.64 17.54 20.42
C ARG A 34 8.93 17.39 18.93
N THR A 35 10.20 17.29 18.56
CA THR A 35 10.60 16.96 17.20
C THR A 35 10.49 15.45 17.06
N ASN A 36 9.80 15.00 16.02
CA ASN A 36 9.71 13.57 15.72
C ASN A 36 11.14 13.01 15.52
N PRO A 37 11.42 11.78 15.99
CA PRO A 37 12.72 11.15 15.77
C PRO A 37 13.07 11.06 14.29
N GLU A 38 14.36 11.14 13.99
CA GLU A 38 14.87 10.95 12.63
C GLU A 38 14.75 9.47 12.24
N ILE A 39 14.26 9.19 11.03
CA ILE A 39 14.11 7.84 10.51
C ILE A 39 15.23 7.57 9.50
N ALA A 40 15.84 6.39 9.58
CA ALA A 40 16.88 6.01 8.63
C ALA A 40 16.30 5.95 7.20
N PRO A 41 17.08 6.27 6.17
CA PRO A 41 16.62 6.06 4.80
C PRO A 41 16.27 4.58 4.56
N ALA A 42 15.20 4.35 3.80
CA ALA A 42 14.82 3.01 3.40
C ALA A 42 15.88 2.41 2.46
N SER A 43 16.18 1.13 2.67
CA SER A 43 16.98 0.31 1.76
C SER A 43 16.05 -0.59 0.98
N LEU A 44 16.20 -0.63 -0.35
CA LEU A 44 15.38 -1.47 -1.24
C LEU A 44 16.28 -2.36 -2.10
N TRP A 45 15.83 -3.59 -2.35
CA TRP A 45 16.46 -4.49 -3.30
C TRP A 45 15.47 -5.51 -3.85
N ASN A 46 15.81 -6.10 -4.99
CA ASN A 46 14.96 -7.01 -5.74
C ASN A 46 15.53 -8.44 -5.70
N ARG A 47 14.66 -9.45 -5.62
CA ARG A 47 15.01 -10.87 -5.78
C ARG A 47 14.23 -11.50 -6.93
N LYS A 48 14.82 -12.49 -7.61
CA LYS A 48 14.25 -13.09 -8.83
C LYS A 48 13.35 -14.30 -8.59
N ASP A 49 13.18 -14.72 -7.35
CA ASP A 49 12.44 -15.94 -6.95
C ASP A 49 10.95 -15.68 -6.66
N ILE A 50 10.31 -14.84 -7.50
CA ILE A 50 8.91 -14.43 -7.33
C ILE A 50 7.92 -15.61 -7.26
N VAL A 51 8.15 -16.66 -8.05
CA VAL A 51 7.27 -17.84 -8.08
C VAL A 51 7.31 -18.60 -6.75
N GLU A 52 8.52 -18.80 -6.21
CA GLU A 52 8.71 -19.49 -4.93
C GLU A 52 8.15 -18.65 -3.76
N PHE A 53 8.37 -17.34 -3.80
CA PHE A 53 7.82 -16.41 -2.82
C PHE A 53 6.29 -16.46 -2.80
N LYS A 54 5.62 -16.29 -3.95
CA LYS A 54 4.15 -16.38 -4.05
C LYS A 54 3.61 -17.71 -3.54
N ASN A 55 4.28 -18.82 -3.88
CA ASN A 55 3.88 -20.15 -3.41
C ASN A 55 4.05 -20.32 -1.90
N THR A 56 5.06 -19.69 -1.29
CA THR A 56 5.29 -19.72 0.16
C THR A 56 4.19 -18.97 0.88
N ILE A 57 3.86 -17.74 0.46
CA ILE A 57 2.78 -16.95 1.05
C ILE A 57 1.43 -17.68 0.92
N LYS A 58 1.13 -18.27 -0.25
CA LYS A 58 -0.07 -19.08 -0.47
C LYS A 58 -0.18 -20.28 0.47
N LYS A 59 0.95 -20.87 0.88
CA LYS A 59 0.98 -21.99 1.84
C LYS A 59 0.80 -21.54 3.28
N GLU A 60 1.31 -20.36 3.64
CA GLU A 60 1.18 -19.78 4.97
C GLU A 60 -0.26 -19.33 5.28
N GLY A 61 -1.02 -18.93 4.27
CA GLY A 61 -2.45 -18.64 4.39
C GLY A 61 -2.88 -17.44 3.54
N SER A 62 -4.12 -16.96 3.76
CA SER A 62 -4.62 -15.77 3.06
C SER A 62 -4.21 -14.44 3.71
N GLU A 63 -3.63 -14.46 4.92
CA GLU A 63 -3.26 -13.24 5.66
C GLU A 63 -2.19 -12.40 4.94
N GLY A 64 -1.28 -13.05 4.19
CA GLY A 64 -0.30 -12.38 3.35
C GLY A 64 -0.78 -12.09 1.93
N ILE A 65 -2.05 -12.37 1.58
CA ILE A 65 -2.61 -12.15 0.24
C ILE A 65 -3.67 -11.05 0.29
N ILE A 66 -3.32 -9.87 -0.24
CA ILE A 66 -4.21 -8.71 -0.30
C ILE A 66 -4.77 -8.61 -1.74
N LYS A 67 -6.06 -8.30 -1.88
CA LYS A 67 -6.69 -8.04 -3.19
C LYS A 67 -7.00 -6.57 -3.31
N VAL A 68 -6.40 -5.90 -4.29
CA VAL A 68 -6.52 -4.46 -4.50
C VAL A 68 -7.19 -4.22 -5.84
N GLY A 69 -8.36 -3.57 -5.82
CA GLY A 69 -9.10 -3.12 -6.99
C GLY A 69 -8.54 -1.82 -7.58
N HIS A 70 -9.07 -1.44 -8.73
CA HIS A 70 -8.75 -0.15 -9.35
C HIS A 70 -9.20 1.01 -8.45
N GLY A 71 -8.34 2.00 -8.25
CA GLY A 71 -8.63 3.14 -7.37
C GLY A 71 -8.67 2.81 -5.88
N GLU A 72 -8.52 1.54 -5.48
CA GLU A 72 -8.47 1.15 -4.08
C GLU A 72 -7.09 1.46 -3.48
N THR A 73 -7.07 2.05 -2.29
CA THR A 73 -5.87 2.20 -1.48
C THR A 73 -5.97 1.30 -0.26
N VAL A 74 -4.97 0.43 -0.08
CA VAL A 74 -4.88 -0.42 1.10
C VAL A 74 -3.76 0.07 2.01
N THR A 75 -4.08 0.32 3.27
CA THR A 75 -3.13 0.71 4.30
C THR A 75 -2.96 -0.43 5.30
N VAL A 76 -1.73 -0.93 5.42
CA VAL A 76 -1.37 -1.92 6.44
C VAL A 76 -0.66 -1.19 7.59
N ARG A 77 -1.29 -1.15 8.76
CA ARG A 77 -0.72 -0.56 9.97
C ARG A 77 0.00 -1.65 10.76
N VAL A 78 1.31 -1.47 10.93
CA VAL A 78 2.18 -2.39 11.69
C VAL A 78 2.70 -1.66 12.93
N PRO A 79 2.23 -2.04 14.13
CA PRO A 79 2.80 -1.55 15.38
C PRO A 79 4.27 -1.94 15.51
N THR A 80 5.11 -1.02 15.99
CA THR A 80 6.51 -1.35 16.27
C THR A 80 6.63 -2.18 17.54
N HIS A 81 7.32 -3.31 17.47
CA HIS A 81 7.64 -4.11 18.65
C HIS A 81 8.58 -3.34 19.60
N GLU A 82 8.49 -3.57 20.91
CA GLU A 82 9.30 -2.88 21.91
C GLU A 82 10.82 -3.13 21.75
N ASP A 83 11.19 -4.31 21.25
CA ASP A 83 12.56 -4.68 20.91
C ASP A 83 12.88 -4.51 19.41
N GLY A 84 11.94 -3.95 18.64
CA GLY A 84 12.09 -3.74 17.20
C GLY A 84 13.08 -2.63 16.88
N THR A 85 14.06 -2.91 16.03
CA THR A 85 15.08 -1.94 15.57
C THR A 85 14.92 -1.56 14.11
N CYS A 86 14.12 -2.30 13.35
CA CYS A 86 13.90 -2.11 11.93
C CYS A 86 12.57 -2.75 11.49
N LEU A 87 12.03 -2.25 10.39
CA LEU A 87 10.88 -2.82 9.70
C LEU A 87 11.36 -3.47 8.40
N PHE A 88 10.85 -4.65 8.10
CA PHE A 88 11.14 -5.40 6.88
C PHE A 88 9.83 -5.67 6.16
N TRP A 89 9.86 -5.52 4.84
CA TRP A 89 8.72 -5.79 3.96
C TRP A 89 9.24 -6.56 2.76
N GLU A 90 8.60 -7.67 2.42
CA GLU A 90 8.79 -8.35 1.14
C GLU A 90 7.44 -8.38 0.41
N PHE A 91 7.41 -7.90 -0.83
CA PHE A 91 6.20 -7.94 -1.62
C PHE A 91 6.38 -8.25 -3.10
N ALA A 92 5.31 -8.76 -3.70
CA ALA A 92 5.19 -9.02 -5.12
C ALA A 92 3.74 -8.83 -5.58
N THR A 93 3.57 -8.44 -6.84
CA THR A 93 2.27 -8.34 -7.53
C THR A 93 2.13 -9.42 -8.60
N ASP A 94 0.91 -9.69 -9.06
CA ASP A 94 0.65 -10.67 -10.12
C ASP A 94 0.85 -10.11 -11.54
N TYR A 95 0.12 -9.06 -11.94
CA TYR A 95 0.13 -8.58 -13.33
C TYR A 95 0.43 -7.09 -13.48
N TYR A 96 -0.07 -6.26 -12.56
CA TYR A 96 0.13 -4.81 -12.63
C TYR A 96 1.12 -4.28 -11.59
N ASP A 97 1.75 -3.17 -11.96
CA ASP A 97 2.56 -2.35 -11.05
C ASP A 97 1.65 -1.58 -10.09
N ILE A 98 2.27 -0.97 -9.09
CA ILE A 98 1.59 -0.27 -8.00
C ILE A 98 2.46 0.77 -7.31
N GLY A 99 1.81 1.85 -6.86
CA GLY A 99 2.37 2.74 -5.86
C GLY A 99 2.47 2.08 -4.48
N PHE A 100 3.70 1.81 -4.04
CA PHE A 100 3.98 1.44 -2.66
C PHE A 100 4.64 2.60 -1.91
N GLY A 101 4.20 2.85 -0.68
CA GLY A 101 4.76 3.88 0.19
C GLY A 101 4.68 3.48 1.65
N VAL A 102 5.58 4.04 2.46
CA VAL A 102 5.56 3.86 3.91
C VAL A 102 5.63 5.22 4.59
N TYR A 103 4.78 5.40 5.59
CA TYR A 103 4.77 6.55 6.47
C TYR A 103 4.82 6.08 7.92
N PHE A 104 5.21 6.98 8.83
CA PHE A 104 5.38 6.68 10.25
C PHE A 104 4.38 7.48 11.07
N GLU A 105 3.62 6.77 11.89
CA GLU A 105 2.72 7.35 12.88
C GLU A 105 3.43 7.37 14.25
N TRP A 106 3.58 8.56 14.83
CA TRP A 106 4.26 8.73 16.13
C TRP A 106 3.25 8.65 17.28
N THR A 107 2.73 7.45 17.51
CA THR A 107 1.75 7.14 18.55
C THR A 107 2.20 5.94 19.38
N ILE A 108 1.59 5.77 20.56
CA ILE A 108 1.72 4.53 21.33
C ILE A 108 0.59 3.63 20.84
N ALA A 109 0.94 2.51 20.21
CA ALA A 109 -0.08 1.58 19.74
C ALA A 109 -0.78 0.91 20.93
N ASP A 110 -2.11 0.83 20.89
CA ASP A 110 -2.90 0.15 21.92
C ASP A 110 -2.68 -1.38 21.90
N SER A 111 -2.19 -1.92 20.79
CA SER A 111 -1.94 -3.35 20.58
C SER A 111 -0.79 -3.57 19.60
N ASN A 112 -0.14 -4.72 19.68
CA ASN A 112 0.88 -5.19 18.72
C ASN A 112 0.28 -5.92 17.50
N GLN A 113 -1.03 -5.86 17.32
CA GLN A 113 -1.70 -6.51 16.19
C GLN A 113 -1.62 -5.67 14.91
N VAL A 114 -1.32 -6.33 13.80
CA VAL A 114 -1.37 -5.72 12.46
C VAL A 114 -2.83 -5.49 12.08
N SER A 115 -3.12 -4.33 11.48
CA SER A 115 -4.46 -4.01 10.98
C SER A 115 -4.42 -3.54 9.53
N ILE A 116 -5.47 -3.86 8.78
CA ILE A 116 -5.60 -3.54 7.36
C ILE A 116 -6.82 -2.64 7.20
N HIS A 117 -6.63 -1.49 6.54
CA HIS A 117 -7.69 -0.59 6.16
C HIS A 117 -7.75 -0.51 4.64
N VAL A 118 -8.96 -0.65 4.07
CA VAL A 118 -9.21 -0.54 2.64
C VAL A 118 -10.06 0.70 2.44
N SER A 119 -9.60 1.61 1.58
CA SER A 119 -10.34 2.79 1.16
C SER A 119 -10.56 2.70 -0.34
N GLU A 120 -11.82 2.73 -0.76
CA GLU A 120 -12.19 2.95 -2.16
C GLU A 120 -12.05 4.45 -2.41
N SER A 121 -11.19 4.85 -3.36
CA SER A 121 -11.17 6.25 -3.78
C SER A 121 -12.48 6.52 -4.50
N ASP A 122 -13.33 7.33 -3.88
CA ASP A 122 -14.60 7.82 -4.41
C ASP A 122 -14.30 8.81 -5.55
N ASP A 123 -13.84 8.27 -6.68
CA ASP A 123 -13.66 9.00 -7.93
C ASP A 123 -15.01 8.96 -8.68
N GLU A 124 -16.03 9.58 -8.08
CA GLU A 124 -17.21 10.03 -8.82
C GLU A 124 -16.80 11.25 -9.66
N ASP A 125 -16.08 11.02 -10.76
CA ASP A 125 -16.04 11.98 -11.86
C ASP A 125 -17.47 12.00 -12.47
N GLU A 126 -18.31 12.86 -11.89
CA GLU A 126 -19.54 13.36 -12.49
C GLU A 126 -19.15 14.07 -13.80
N TYR A 127 -19.10 13.31 -14.90
CA TYR A 127 -19.11 13.87 -16.24
C TYR A 127 -20.48 14.51 -16.45
N ASP A 128 -20.64 15.74 -15.99
CA ASP A 128 -21.70 16.66 -16.41
C ASP A 128 -21.44 16.99 -17.90
N GLU A 129 -21.88 16.09 -18.78
CA GLU A 129 -21.92 16.28 -20.23
C GLU A 129 -22.81 17.49 -20.51
N ALA A 130 -22.16 18.65 -20.64
CA ALA A 130 -22.75 19.90 -21.06
C ALA A 130 -23.64 19.66 -22.29
N ALA A 131 -24.94 19.92 -22.10
CA ALA A 131 -25.99 19.82 -23.10
C ALA A 131 -25.57 20.42 -24.45
N VAL A 132 -25.30 19.55 -25.43
CA VAL A 132 -25.34 19.91 -26.85
C VAL A 132 -26.74 19.59 -27.38
N GLU A 133 -27.52 20.65 -27.61
CA GLU A 133 -28.83 20.56 -28.25
C GLU A 133 -28.74 19.94 -29.64
N GLY A 134 -29.40 18.79 -29.80
CA GLY A 134 -30.30 18.46 -30.91
C GLY A 134 -29.72 18.23 -32.31
N VAL A 135 -29.55 16.96 -32.70
CA VAL A 135 -30.07 16.41 -33.98
C VAL A 135 -30.40 14.92 -33.80
N GLU A 136 -31.65 14.56 -34.11
CA GLU A 136 -32.20 13.21 -34.11
C GLU A 136 -31.83 12.47 -35.40
N ALA A 137 -31.12 11.33 -35.30
CA ALA A 137 -31.16 10.23 -36.27
C ALA A 137 -30.53 8.97 -35.63
N GLY A 138 -31.36 7.95 -35.42
CA GLY A 138 -31.00 6.73 -34.70
C GLY A 138 -29.79 5.96 -35.27
N ALA A 139 -28.82 5.72 -34.38
CA ALA A 139 -27.79 4.69 -34.56
C ALA A 139 -28.15 3.46 -33.71
N PRO A 140 -27.96 2.23 -34.22
CA PRO A 140 -28.26 1.02 -33.47
C PRO A 140 -27.34 0.88 -32.25
N PRO A 141 -27.81 0.22 -31.17
CA PRO A 141 -27.01 0.01 -29.97
C PRO A 141 -25.79 -0.86 -30.33
N VAL A 142 -24.60 -0.36 -30.01
CA VAL A 142 -23.36 -1.15 -30.07
C VAL A 142 -23.48 -2.33 -29.09
N PRO A 143 -23.43 -3.60 -29.55
CA PRO A 143 -23.42 -4.73 -28.64
C PRO A 143 -21.96 -5.02 -28.26
N GLY A 144 -21.63 -4.93 -26.97
CA GLY A 144 -20.39 -5.53 -26.46
C GLY A 144 -19.52 -4.70 -25.53
N SER A 145 -19.98 -3.61 -24.94
CA SER A 145 -19.33 -3.05 -23.74
C SER A 145 -19.73 -3.87 -22.51
N GLU A 146 -19.42 -5.17 -22.52
CA GLU A 146 -19.34 -5.93 -21.28
C GLU A 146 -17.98 -5.57 -20.66
N CYS A 147 -17.91 -4.40 -20.02
CA CYS A 147 -16.85 -4.13 -19.07
C CYS A 147 -17.14 -5.03 -17.87
N GLY A 148 -16.76 -6.30 -17.99
CA GLY A 148 -16.74 -7.21 -16.84
C GLY A 148 -15.93 -6.57 -15.72
N PRO A 149 -16.19 -6.91 -14.45
CA PRO A 149 -15.47 -6.32 -13.32
C PRO A 149 -13.96 -6.47 -13.55
N ILE A 150 -13.24 -5.35 -13.52
CA ILE A 150 -11.78 -5.33 -13.66
C ILE A 150 -11.22 -6.28 -12.60
N PRO A 151 -10.39 -7.28 -12.97
CA PRO A 151 -9.86 -8.23 -12.02
C PRO A 151 -9.04 -7.49 -10.95
N ARG A 152 -9.32 -7.80 -9.67
CA ARG A 152 -8.53 -7.28 -8.55
C ARG A 152 -7.12 -7.87 -8.60
N GLU A 153 -6.12 -7.03 -8.45
CA GLU A 153 -4.73 -7.47 -8.37
C GLU A 153 -4.49 -8.17 -7.04
N ALA A 154 -3.76 -9.28 -7.08
CA ALA A 154 -3.35 -10.00 -5.88
C ALA A 154 -1.92 -9.63 -5.49
N TRP A 155 -1.76 -9.46 -4.18
CA TRP A 155 -0.59 -8.90 -3.54
C TRP A 155 -0.08 -9.82 -2.48
N TYR A 156 1.18 -10.18 -2.58
CA TYR A 156 1.82 -11.07 -1.64
C TYR A 156 2.69 -10.22 -0.74
N LEU A 157 2.40 -10.15 0.56
CA LEU A 157 3.10 -9.34 1.54
C LEU A 157 3.59 -10.23 2.69
N LYS A 158 4.86 -10.06 3.07
CA LYS A 158 5.49 -10.70 4.22
C LYS A 158 6.23 -9.67 5.06
#